data_AF-A0A965ZLW3-F1
#
_entry.id   AF-A0A965ZLW3-F1
#
_cell.length_a   1.000
_cell.length_b   1.000
_cell.length_c   1.000
_cell.angle_alpha   90.00
_cell.angle_beta   90.00
_cell.angle_gamma   90.00
#
_symmetry.space_group_name_H-M   'P 1'
#
loop_
_entity.id
_entity.type
_entity.pdbx_description
1 polymer ?
#
loop_
_entity_poly.entity_id
_entity_poly.type
_entity_poly.pdbx_seq_one_letter_code
_entity_poly.pdbx_strand_id
1 'polypeptide(L)'
;MRPLSALTRLALGASVGALCAILVLLGDSAGRGVDASAVASVNGSRLDLGEYQRAVRLFASEKRSAVTMDDRSLILERMIEEELLLQYGVAAGLVRDHPAVRAEVLRSVMTSLTAEQQARGDDEVDRGPARYDPLAEYLGQLRSGAAIRWSTAGVTQ
;
A
#
# COMPACT_ATOMS: atom_id res chain seq x y z
N MET A 1 -36.69 -43.06 -12.22
CA MET A 1 -35.77 -42.44 -13.21
C MET A 1 -35.61 -40.98 -12.81
N ARG A 2 -34.43 -40.57 -12.28
CA ARG A 2 -34.24 -39.26 -11.62
C ARG A 2 -33.77 -38.20 -12.63
N PRO A 3 -34.42 -37.03 -12.75
CA PRO A 3 -34.08 -35.97 -13.70
C PRO A 3 -32.91 -35.11 -13.18
N LEU A 4 -31.75 -35.74 -12.95
CA LEU A 4 -30.58 -35.06 -12.39
C LEU A 4 -29.79 -34.27 -13.45
N SER A 5 -30.05 -34.49 -14.74
CA SER A 5 -29.30 -33.87 -15.85
C SER A 5 -29.76 -32.46 -16.23
N ALA A 6 -30.96 -32.05 -15.82
CA ALA A 6 -31.47 -30.70 -16.07
C ALA A 6 -31.00 -29.71 -14.99
N LEU A 7 -31.01 -30.14 -13.73
CA LEU A 7 -30.52 -29.35 -12.59
C LEU A 7 -29.02 -29.08 -12.66
N THR A 8 -28.21 -30.05 -13.11
CA THR A 8 -26.76 -29.85 -13.30
C THR A 8 -26.45 -28.84 -14.40
N ARG A 9 -27.23 -28.82 -15.50
CA ARG A 9 -27.07 -27.85 -16.59
C ARG A 9 -27.47 -26.43 -16.17
N LEU A 10 -28.46 -26.28 -15.28
CA LEU A 10 -28.82 -24.98 -14.72
C LEU A 10 -27.80 -24.48 -13.69
N ALA A 11 -27.32 -25.36 -12.82
CA ALA A 11 -26.32 -25.03 -11.80
C ALA A 11 -24.99 -24.56 -12.42
N LEU A 12 -24.59 -25.13 -13.57
CA LEU A 12 -23.38 -24.74 -14.28
C LEU A 12 -23.47 -23.33 -14.91
N GLY A 13 -24.65 -22.93 -15.39
CA GLY A 13 -24.84 -21.58 -15.94
C GLY A 13 -24.91 -20.50 -14.85
N ALA A 14 -25.54 -20.82 -13.72
CA ALA A 14 -25.68 -19.91 -12.58
C ALA A 14 -24.34 -19.59 -11.90
N SER A 15 -23.41 -20.54 -11.83
CA SER A 15 -22.10 -20.32 -11.21
C SER A 15 -21.22 -19.36 -12.03
N VAL A 16 -21.28 -19.44 -13.36
CA VAL A 16 -20.54 -18.52 -14.24
C VAL A 16 -21.11 -17.11 -14.14
N GLY A 17 -22.44 -16.95 -14.15
CA GLY A 17 -23.09 -15.66 -13.95
C GLY A 17 -22.78 -15.04 -12.58
N ALA A 18 -22.76 -15.86 -11.51
CA ALA A 18 -22.40 -15.41 -10.17
C ALA A 18 -20.91 -14.98 -10.08
N LEU A 19 -20.00 -15.71 -10.72
CA LEU A 19 -18.59 -15.31 -10.76
C LEU A 19 -18.40 -13.97 -11.51
N CYS A 20 -19.06 -13.80 -12.66
CA CYS A 20 -19.01 -12.54 -13.40
C CYS A 20 -19.64 -11.38 -12.60
N ALA A 21 -20.76 -11.60 -11.92
CA ALA A 21 -21.38 -10.58 -11.08
C ALA A 21 -20.50 -10.17 -9.89
N ILE A 22 -19.82 -11.13 -9.26
CA ILE A 22 -18.85 -10.86 -8.19
C ILE A 22 -17.67 -10.06 -8.74
N LEU A 23 -17.09 -10.44 -9.88
CA LEU A 23 -15.99 -9.68 -10.50
C LEU A 23 -16.39 -8.26 -10.91
N VAL A 24 -17.60 -8.08 -11.44
CA VAL A 24 -18.13 -6.74 -11.80
C VAL A 24 -18.43 -5.91 -10.55
N LEU A 25 -18.97 -6.49 -9.47
CA LEU A 25 -19.18 -5.75 -8.21
C LEU A 25 -17.86 -5.35 -7.55
N LEU A 26 -16.84 -6.21 -7.59
CA LEU A 26 -15.50 -5.86 -7.11
C LEU A 26 -14.84 -4.79 -7.97
N GLY A 27 -15.11 -4.78 -9.29
CA GLY A 27 -14.63 -3.74 -10.22
C GLY A 27 -15.38 -2.40 -10.14
N ASP A 28 -16.71 -2.42 -9.95
CA ASP A 28 -17.57 -1.23 -9.86
C ASP A 28 -17.47 -0.53 -8.49
N SER A 29 -17.05 -1.27 -7.45
CA SER A 29 -16.64 -0.68 -6.16
C SER A 29 -15.45 0.29 -6.30
N ALA A 30 -14.66 0.20 -7.37
CA ALA A 30 -13.59 1.16 -7.68
C ALA A 30 -14.11 2.43 -8.39
N GLY A 31 -15.38 2.47 -8.80
CA GLY A 31 -15.97 3.58 -9.57
C GLY A 31 -17.05 4.38 -8.83
N ARG A 32 -17.57 3.92 -7.70
CA ARG A 32 -18.57 4.66 -6.90
C ARG A 32 -17.90 5.59 -5.89
N GLY A 33 -17.44 6.71 -6.43
CA GLY A 33 -16.84 7.79 -5.68
C GLY A 33 -15.43 8.08 -6.19
N VAL A 34 -15.35 8.84 -7.28
CA VAL A 34 -14.27 9.83 -7.37
C VAL A 34 -14.50 10.77 -6.19
N ASP A 35 -14.09 10.34 -4.99
CA ASP A 35 -13.90 11.23 -3.86
C ASP A 35 -13.06 12.38 -4.42
N ALA A 36 -13.48 13.63 -4.19
CA ALA A 36 -12.82 14.82 -4.71
C ALA A 36 -11.32 14.96 -4.30
N SER A 37 -10.79 13.96 -3.61
CA SER A 37 -9.41 13.78 -3.18
C SER A 37 -8.58 12.85 -4.08
N ALA A 38 -9.10 12.25 -5.16
CA ALA A 38 -8.28 11.42 -6.06
C ALA A 38 -8.02 12.12 -7.41
N VAL A 39 -6.78 12.14 -7.86
CA VAL A 39 -6.39 12.73 -9.16
C VAL A 39 -6.42 11.73 -10.31
N ALA A 40 -6.20 10.44 -10.01
CA ALA A 40 -6.24 9.34 -10.97
C ALA A 40 -6.43 8.00 -10.23
N SER A 41 -6.70 6.92 -10.98
CA SER A 41 -6.73 5.55 -10.45
C SER A 41 -5.96 4.60 -11.36
N VAL A 42 -5.09 3.77 -10.78
CA VAL A 42 -4.24 2.79 -11.48
C VAL A 42 -4.55 1.39 -10.96
N ASN A 43 -5.16 0.54 -11.79
CA ASN A 43 -5.58 -0.84 -11.42
C ASN A 43 -6.40 -0.95 -10.12
N GLY A 44 -7.23 0.07 -9.82
CA GLY A 44 -8.03 0.14 -8.60
C GLY A 44 -7.31 0.78 -7.40
N SER A 45 -6.01 1.06 -7.50
CA SER A 45 -5.27 1.92 -6.56
C SER A 45 -5.56 3.39 -6.87
N ARG A 46 -5.85 4.21 -5.86
CA ARG A 46 -6.16 5.64 -6.04
C ARG A 46 -4.90 6.47 -5.83
N LEU A 47 -4.59 7.35 -6.78
CA LEU A 47 -3.57 8.38 -6.60
C LEU A 47 -4.18 9.58 -5.88
N ASP A 48 -3.65 9.91 -4.71
CA ASP A 48 -4.17 10.98 -3.86
C ASP A 48 -3.84 12.37 -4.43
N LEU A 49 -4.83 13.27 -4.38
CA LEU A 49 -4.71 14.63 -4.86
C LEU A 49 -3.75 15.45 -3.99
N GLY A 50 -3.67 15.18 -2.68
CA GLY A 50 -2.75 15.82 -1.77
C GLY A 50 -1.28 15.45 -2.06
N GLU A 51 -1.03 14.18 -2.41
CA GLU A 51 0.28 13.72 -2.88
C GLU A 51 0.65 14.38 -4.21
N TYR A 52 -0.28 14.43 -5.17
CA TYR A 52 -0.05 15.12 -6.44
C TYR A 52 0.26 16.60 -6.23
N GLN A 53 -0.51 17.31 -5.40
CA GLN A 53 -0.24 18.71 -5.08
C GLN A 53 1.11 18.90 -4.39
N ARG A 54 1.52 17.96 -3.54
CA ARG A 54 2.85 17.97 -2.90
C ARG A 54 3.95 17.80 -3.95
N ALA A 55 3.82 16.84 -4.85
CA ALA A 55 4.76 16.63 -5.96
C ALA A 55 4.88 17.88 -6.83
N VAL A 56 3.75 18.51 -7.18
CA VAL A 56 3.73 19.79 -7.93
C VAL A 56 4.43 20.91 -7.15
N ARG A 57 4.23 21.03 -5.84
CA ARG A 57 4.92 22.03 -5.01
C ARG A 57 6.43 21.79 -4.93
N LEU A 58 6.86 20.53 -4.79
CA LEU A 58 8.28 20.17 -4.77
C LEU A 58 8.92 20.50 -6.12
N PHE A 59 8.29 20.11 -7.22
CA PHE A 59 8.75 20.45 -8.57
C PHE A 59 8.80 21.97 -8.78
N ALA A 60 7.80 22.71 -8.30
CA ALA A 60 7.79 24.17 -8.36
C ALA A 60 8.94 24.80 -7.54
N SER A 61 9.34 24.18 -6.43
CA SER A 61 10.41 24.69 -5.57
C SER A 61 11.81 24.52 -6.19
N GLU A 62 11.99 23.51 -7.03
CA GLU A 62 13.25 23.26 -7.75
C GLU A 62 13.32 24.05 -9.06
N LYS A 63 12.17 24.32 -9.68
CA LYS A 63 12.07 25.03 -10.95
C LYS A 63 12.14 26.54 -10.75
N ARG A 64 13.06 27.21 -11.45
CA ARG A 64 13.20 28.69 -11.44
C ARG A 64 12.09 29.45 -12.18
N SER A 65 11.16 28.75 -12.84
CA SER A 65 10.08 29.36 -13.64
C SER A 65 8.73 28.76 -13.27
N ALA A 66 7.64 29.46 -13.63
CA ALA A 66 6.29 29.01 -13.32
C ALA A 66 6.02 27.60 -13.86
N VAL A 67 5.30 26.78 -13.09
CA VAL A 67 4.87 25.44 -13.48
C VAL A 67 3.77 25.54 -14.54
N THR A 68 4.00 24.91 -15.69
CA THR A 68 3.08 24.89 -16.83
C THR A 68 2.07 23.73 -16.72
N MET A 69 1.09 23.68 -17.62
CA MET A 69 0.18 22.53 -17.72
C MET A 69 0.89 21.26 -18.20
N ASP A 70 1.90 21.41 -19.06
CA ASP A 70 2.70 20.29 -19.54
C ASP A 70 3.52 19.67 -18.40
N ASP A 71 4.12 20.52 -17.53
CA ASP A 71 4.84 20.04 -16.34
C ASP A 71 3.91 19.24 -15.42
N ARG A 72 2.69 19.75 -15.21
CA ARG A 72 1.67 19.08 -14.38
C ARG A 72 1.25 17.73 -14.93
N SER A 73 1.18 17.61 -16.25
CA SER A 73 0.86 16.37 -16.95
C SER A 73 2.01 15.38 -16.82
N LEU A 74 3.25 15.84 -16.99
CA LEU A 74 4.45 15.02 -16.81
C LEU A 74 4.59 14.48 -15.38
N ILE A 75 4.30 15.30 -14.36
CA ILE A 75 4.32 14.87 -12.96
C ILE A 75 3.27 13.79 -12.72
N LEU A 76 2.06 13.95 -13.26
CA LEU A 76 1.00 12.96 -13.11
C LEU A 76 1.37 11.64 -13.80
N GLU A 77 1.89 11.70 -15.02
CA GLU A 77 2.38 10.53 -15.75
C GLU A 77 3.46 9.81 -14.94
N ARG A 78 4.39 10.56 -14.37
CA ARG A 78 5.45 10.00 -13.53
C ARG A 78 4.89 9.28 -12.30
N MET A 79 3.90 9.85 -11.62
CA MET A 79 3.25 9.19 -10.48
C MET A 79 2.55 7.90 -10.90
N ILE A 80 1.92 7.88 -12.09
CA ILE A 80 1.28 6.68 -12.63
C ILE A 80 2.33 5.60 -12.93
N GLU A 81 3.44 5.95 -13.57
CA GLU A 81 4.55 5.03 -13.82
C GLU A 81 5.12 4.44 -12.53
N GLU A 82 5.34 5.28 -11.51
CA GLU A 82 5.86 4.85 -10.21
C GLU A 82 4.89 3.89 -9.51
N GLU A 83 3.60 4.17 -9.53
CA GLU A 83 2.58 3.28 -8.99
C GLU A 83 2.53 1.94 -9.74
N LEU A 84 2.65 1.95 -11.08
CA LEU A 84 2.71 0.72 -11.88
C LEU A 84 3.95 -0.12 -11.53
N LEU A 85 5.12 0.51 -11.36
CA LEU A 85 6.35 -0.17 -10.96
C LEU A 85 6.27 -0.70 -9.52
N LEU A 86 5.63 0.04 -8.61
CA LEU A 86 5.37 -0.40 -7.24
C LEU A 86 4.49 -1.65 -7.23
N GLN A 87 3.37 -1.64 -7.95
CA GLN A 87 2.47 -2.78 -8.07
C GLN A 87 3.19 -3.99 -8.64
N TYR A 88 4.00 -3.81 -9.69
CA TYR A 88 4.85 -4.86 -10.22
C TYR A 88 5.80 -5.41 -9.17
N GLY A 89 6.51 -4.55 -8.43
CA GLY A 89 7.47 -4.98 -7.41
C GLY A 89 6.81 -5.76 -6.26
N VAL A 90 5.60 -5.37 -5.86
CA VAL A 90 4.82 -6.09 -4.86
C VAL A 90 4.35 -7.44 -5.40
N ALA A 91 3.78 -7.47 -6.61
CA ALA A 91 3.29 -8.69 -7.25
C ALA A 91 4.41 -9.70 -7.52
N ALA A 92 5.61 -9.22 -7.86
CA ALA A 92 6.80 -10.02 -8.08
C ALA A 92 7.48 -10.48 -6.78
N GLY A 93 6.97 -10.12 -5.61
CA GLY A 93 7.53 -10.55 -4.32
C GLY A 93 8.88 -9.94 -3.97
N LEU A 94 9.25 -8.81 -4.59
CA LEU A 94 10.63 -8.28 -4.51
C LEU A 94 11.10 -8.01 -3.08
N VAL A 95 10.21 -7.57 -2.19
CA VAL A 95 10.52 -7.31 -0.77
C VAL A 95 10.90 -8.60 -0.03
N ARG A 96 10.35 -9.76 -0.41
CA ARG A 96 10.66 -11.05 0.21
C ARG A 96 11.90 -11.68 -0.41
N ASP A 97 12.03 -11.60 -1.72
CA ASP A 97 13.01 -12.39 -2.45
C ASP A 97 14.36 -11.66 -2.61
N HIS A 98 14.38 -10.33 -2.60
CA HIS A 98 15.60 -9.54 -2.81
C HIS A 98 16.10 -8.88 -1.51
N PRO A 99 17.29 -9.26 -1.01
CA PRO A 99 17.83 -8.72 0.25
C PRO A 99 18.01 -7.19 0.26
N ALA A 100 18.40 -6.60 -0.87
CA ALA A 100 18.62 -5.15 -0.97
C ALA A 100 17.30 -4.37 -0.83
N VAL A 101 16.24 -4.80 -1.52
CA VAL A 101 14.91 -4.18 -1.42
C VAL A 101 14.35 -4.31 -0.01
N ARG A 102 14.47 -5.51 0.58
CA ARG A 102 14.07 -5.74 1.97
C ARG A 102 14.77 -4.81 2.96
N ALA A 103 16.08 -4.62 2.81
CA ALA A 103 16.85 -3.75 3.68
C ALA A 103 16.39 -2.29 3.58
N GLU A 104 16.06 -1.81 2.37
CA GLU A 104 15.59 -0.44 2.17
C GLU A 104 14.17 -0.22 2.74
N VAL A 105 13.26 -1.19 2.54
CA VAL A 105 11.92 -1.13 3.15
C VAL A 105 12.02 -1.09 4.68
N LEU A 106 12.86 -1.95 5.28
CA LEU A 106 13.06 -1.94 6.73
C LEU A 106 13.64 -0.61 7.23
N ARG A 107 14.62 -0.04 6.51
CA ARG A 107 15.18 1.27 6.82
C ARG A 107 14.12 2.37 6.77
N SER A 108 13.32 2.40 5.70
CA SER A 108 12.24 3.36 5.54
C SER A 108 11.24 3.31 6.71
N VAL A 109 10.83 2.12 7.14
CA VAL A 109 9.94 1.92 8.29
C VAL A 109 10.56 2.42 9.60
N MET A 110 11.85 2.12 9.84
CA MET A 110 12.53 2.63 11.04
C MET A 110 12.63 4.16 11.04
N THR A 111 12.92 4.76 9.89
CA THR A 111 12.98 6.22 9.73
C THR A 111 11.60 6.86 9.93
N SER A 112 10.52 6.29 9.38
CA SER A 112 9.18 6.86 9.53
C SER A 112 8.74 6.86 11.00
N LEU A 113 8.98 5.75 11.72
CA LEU A 113 8.72 5.65 13.15
C LEU A 113 9.49 6.72 13.93
N THR A 114 10.76 6.95 13.61
CA THR A 114 11.57 7.96 14.30
C THR A 114 11.06 9.38 14.02
N ALA A 115 10.66 9.66 12.78
CA ALA A 115 10.10 10.96 12.39
C ALA A 115 8.76 11.27 13.08
N GLU A 116 7.88 10.29 13.21
CA GLU A 116 6.61 10.43 13.95
C GLU A 116 6.84 10.77 15.43
N GLN A 117 7.89 10.22 16.04
CA GLN A 117 8.23 10.51 17.44
C GLN A 117 8.78 11.92 17.61
N GLN A 118 9.64 12.37 16.69
CA GLN A 118 10.14 13.74 16.71
C GLN A 118 8.99 14.75 16.64
N ALA A 119 8.02 14.51 15.76
CA ALA A 119 6.85 15.36 15.61
C ALA A 119 5.91 15.36 16.83
N ARG A 120 5.96 14.32 17.68
CA ARG A 120 5.10 14.17 18.88
C ARG A 120 5.81 14.58 20.17
N GLY A 121 7.14 14.48 20.21
CA GLY A 121 7.99 14.76 21.37
C GLY A 121 8.32 16.24 21.56
N ASP A 122 8.12 17.08 20.54
CA ASP A 122 8.27 18.54 20.67
C ASP A 122 7.22 19.18 21.60
N ASP A 123 6.17 18.44 22.00
CA ASP A 123 5.11 18.89 22.93
C ASP A 123 5.37 18.53 24.41
N GLU A 124 6.42 17.75 24.74
CA GLU A 124 6.60 17.17 26.08
C GLU A 124 8.00 17.45 26.68
N VAL A 125 8.28 18.74 26.90
CA VAL A 125 9.42 19.20 27.70
C VAL A 125 9.02 19.19 29.19
N ASP A 126 8.79 18.01 29.79
CA ASP A 126 8.93 17.75 31.25
C ASP A 126 8.52 16.30 31.63
N ARG A 127 9.37 15.29 31.39
CA ARG A 127 9.23 13.99 32.10
C ARG A 127 10.57 13.28 32.29
N GLY A 128 10.76 12.75 33.50
CA GLY A 128 12.04 12.27 34.08
C GLY A 128 12.69 11.02 33.45
N PRO A 129 13.68 10.40 34.13
CA PRO A 129 14.83 9.69 33.54
C PRO A 129 14.56 8.30 32.90
N ALA A 130 13.31 7.90 32.68
CA ALA A 130 13.02 6.68 31.95
C ALA A 130 13.03 6.98 30.44
N ARG A 131 14.12 6.64 29.76
CA ARG A 131 14.21 6.70 28.29
C ARG A 131 13.14 5.79 27.69
N TYR A 132 12.02 6.38 27.29
CA TYR A 132 10.99 5.73 26.47
C TYR A 132 11.63 5.23 25.17
N ASP A 133 11.43 3.96 24.81
CA ASP A 133 11.86 3.35 23.54
C ASP A 133 10.62 2.98 22.70
N PRO A 134 10.14 3.91 21.84
CA PRO A 134 8.94 3.71 21.04
C PRO A 134 9.04 2.54 20.05
N LEU A 135 10.25 2.22 19.58
CA LEU A 135 10.45 1.11 18.65
C LEU A 135 10.23 -0.23 19.38
N ALA A 136 10.76 -0.36 20.60
CA ALA A 136 10.56 -1.56 21.41
C ALA A 136 9.07 -1.81 21.71
N GLU A 137 8.29 -0.75 21.99
CA GLU A 137 6.85 -0.86 22.19
C GLU A 137 6.12 -1.29 20.91
N TYR A 138 6.41 -0.65 19.77
CA TYR A 138 5.81 -0.99 18.49
C TYR A 138 6.12 -2.44 18.07
N LEU A 139 7.36 -2.90 18.25
CA LEU A 139 7.73 -4.30 18.01
C LEU A 139 7.02 -5.26 18.97
N GLY A 140 6.82 -4.86 20.22
CA GLY A 140 6.01 -5.60 21.20
C GLY A 140 4.57 -5.78 20.71
N GLN A 141 3.95 -4.72 20.17
CA GLN A 141 2.61 -4.76 19.60
C GLN A 141 2.52 -5.65 18.36
N LEU A 142 3.47 -5.55 17.42
CA LEU A 142 3.50 -6.43 16.24
C LEU A 142 3.66 -7.90 16.64
N ARG A 143 4.48 -8.18 17.66
CA ARG A 143 4.73 -9.53 18.14
C ARG A 143 3.51 -10.13 18.85
N SER A 144 2.75 -9.35 19.61
CA SER A 144 1.57 -9.84 20.33
C SER A 144 0.46 -10.31 19.38
N GLY A 145 0.33 -9.69 18.21
CA GLY A 145 -0.61 -10.10 17.16
C GLY A 145 -0.08 -11.19 16.21
N ALA A 146 1.19 -11.58 16.31
CA ALA A 146 1.82 -12.49 15.35
C ALA A 146 1.79 -13.95 15.82
N ALA A 147 1.33 -14.85 14.95
CA ALA A 147 1.44 -16.30 15.15
C ALA A 147 2.86 -16.78 14.79
N ILE A 148 3.80 -16.67 15.73
CA ILE A 148 5.21 -17.07 15.52
C ILE A 148 5.37 -18.55 15.85
N ARG A 149 5.66 -19.36 14.82
CA ARG A 149 5.99 -20.78 14.96
C ARG A 149 7.47 -21.00 14.64
N TRP A 150 8.22 -21.57 15.59
CA TRP A 150 9.61 -21.95 15.39
C TRP A 150 9.67 -23.37 14.81
N SER A 151 10.32 -23.55 13.65
CA SER A 151 10.64 -24.89 13.15
C SER A 151 11.99 -25.33 13.72
N THR A 152 12.01 -26.40 14.51
CA THR A 152 13.24 -27.00 15.06
C THR A 152 14.11 -27.72 14.02
N ALA A 153 13.70 -27.75 12.75
CA ALA A 153 14.35 -28.49 11.66
C ALA A 153 15.76 -28.01 11.26
N GLY A 154 16.32 -26.97 11.91
CA GLY A 154 17.64 -26.41 11.58
C GLY A 154 18.60 -26.27 12.77
N VAL A 155 18.23 -26.73 13.98
CA VAL A 155 19.12 -26.68 15.17
C VAL A 155 19.70 -28.06 15.43
N THR A 156 20.42 -28.57 14.44
CA THR A 156 21.36 -29.69 14.58
C THR A 156 22.45 -29.46 13.56
N GLN A 157 23.46 -28.67 13.92
CA GLN A 157 24.86 -29.11 14.03
C GLN A 157 25.75 -27.94 14.49
#